data_AF-A0A7X2MSP9-F1
#
_entry.id   AF-A0A7X2MSP9-F1
#
_cell.length_a   1.000
_cell.length_b   1.000
_cell.length_c   1.000
_cell.angle_alpha   90.00
_cell.angle_beta   90.00
_cell.angle_gamma   90.00
#
_symmetry.space_group_name_H-M   'P 1'
#
loop_
_entity.id
_entity.type
_entity.pdbx_description
1 polymer ?
#
loop_
_entity_poly.entity_id
_entity_poly.type
_entity_poly.pdbx_seq_one_letter_code
_entity_poly.pdbx_strand_id
1 'polypeptide(L)'
;MDNLHLPQATSPLATWLYYLEHLHTQAIELGLDRIRQVALRLDLLKPAPFVFTVAGTNGKGTTCRTLETLLIAAGYRVGVYSSPHLV
;
A
#
# COMPACT_ATOMS: atom_id res chain seq x y z
N MET A 1 -18.52 -7.46 -21.83
CA MET A 1 -18.31 -6.47 -20.76
C MET A 1 -18.55 -7.20 -19.47
N ASP A 2 -17.49 -7.71 -18.84
CA ASP A 2 -17.66 -8.41 -17.57
C ASP A 2 -18.16 -7.40 -16.54
N ASN A 3 -19.31 -7.70 -15.94
CA ASN A 3 -19.85 -6.90 -14.85
C ASN A 3 -18.91 -7.10 -13.65
N LEU A 4 -17.97 -6.18 -13.46
CA LEU A 4 -17.15 -6.12 -12.27
C LEU A 4 -18.06 -5.85 -11.07
N HIS A 5 -18.49 -6.92 -10.42
CA HIS A 5 -19.25 -6.84 -9.18
C HIS A 5 -18.38 -6.17 -8.11
N LEU A 6 -18.92 -5.09 -7.52
CA LEU A 6 -18.26 -4.38 -6.43
C LEU A 6 -18.05 -5.34 -5.24
N PRO A 7 -16.80 -5.61 -4.82
CA PRO A 7 -16.54 -6.44 -3.65
C PRO A 7 -17.10 -5.81 -2.37
N GLN A 8 -17.44 -6.66 -1.40
CA GLN A 8 -17.90 -6.25 -0.07
C GLN A 8 -16.82 -6.51 0.99
N ALA A 9 -17.02 -5.98 2.20
CA ALA A 9 -16.09 -6.16 3.32
C ALA A 9 -15.85 -7.63 3.69
N THR A 10 -16.84 -8.49 3.45
CA THR A 10 -16.78 -9.94 3.69
C THR A 10 -16.36 -10.75 2.46
N SER A 11 -16.11 -10.11 1.32
CA SER A 11 -15.65 -10.81 0.12
C SER A 11 -14.23 -11.37 0.29
N PRO A 12 -13.91 -12.51 -0.33
CA PRO A 12 -12.55 -13.06 -0.31
C PRO A 12 -11.51 -12.07 -0.83
N LEU A 13 -10.27 -12.17 -0.33
CA LEU A 13 -9.15 -11.33 -0.77
C LEU A 13 -8.94 -11.43 -2.29
N ALA A 14 -9.04 -12.62 -2.87
CA ALA A 14 -8.90 -12.84 -4.30
C ALA A 14 -9.93 -12.04 -5.13
N THR A 15 -11.15 -11.84 -4.63
CA THR A 15 -12.18 -11.03 -5.28
C THR A 15 -11.79 -9.56 -5.31
N TRP A 16 -11.23 -9.04 -4.21
CA TRP A 16 -10.70 -7.68 -4.16
C TRP A 16 -9.53 -7.49 -5.10
N LEU A 17 -8.58 -8.42 -5.13
CA LEU A 17 -7.42 -8.35 -6.04
C LEU A 17 -7.85 -8.34 -7.50
N TYR A 18 -8.73 -9.26 -7.90
CA TYR A 18 -9.27 -9.31 -9.25
C TYR A 18 -9.98 -8.00 -9.63
N TYR A 19 -10.81 -7.45 -8.75
CA TYR A 19 -11.49 -6.18 -8.98
C TYR A 19 -10.49 -5.04 -9.20
N LEU A 20 -9.48 -4.90 -8.32
CA LEU A 20 -8.48 -3.84 -8.41
C LEU A 20 -7.59 -3.94 -9.65
N GLU A 21 -7.24 -5.15 -10.10
CA GLU A 21 -6.45 -5.39 -11.30
C GLU A 21 -7.17 -4.95 -12.59
N HIS A 22 -8.51 -4.97 -12.59
CA HIS A 22 -9.33 -4.65 -13.77
C HIS A 22 -9.95 -3.24 -13.72
N LEU A 23 -9.66 -2.42 -12.70
CA LEU A 23 -10.21 -1.07 -12.54
C LEU A 23 -9.65 -0.03 -13.52
N HIS A 24 -8.41 -0.19 -13.98
CA HIS A 24 -7.73 0.80 -14.81
C HIS A 24 -7.22 0.19 -16.12
N THR A 25 -7.60 0.78 -17.24
CA THR A 25 -7.19 0.36 -18.59
C THR A 25 -5.76 0.77 -18.97
N GLN A 26 -5.10 1.60 -18.15
CA GLN A 26 -3.68 1.94 -18.28
C GLN A 26 -2.92 1.55 -17.00
N ALA A 27 -1.79 0.85 -17.16
CA ALA A 27 -1.06 0.26 -16.03
C ALA A 27 -0.51 1.28 -15.02
N ILE A 28 -0.18 2.51 -15.45
CA ILE A 28 0.38 3.57 -14.58
C ILE A 28 -0.08 4.95 -15.07
N GLU A 29 -0.92 5.63 -14.29
CA GLU A 29 -1.18 7.07 -14.42
C GLU A 29 -0.40 7.80 -13.32
N LEU A 30 0.61 8.58 -13.71
CA LEU A 30 1.39 9.36 -12.74
C LEU A 30 0.62 10.61 -12.34
N GLY A 31 0.38 10.77 -11.04
CA GLY A 31 -0.32 11.91 -10.46
C GLY A 31 -0.79 11.58 -9.05
N LEU A 32 -0.80 12.59 -8.16
CA LEU A 32 -1.19 12.39 -6.76
C LEU A 32 -2.58 12.94 -6.44
N ASP A 33 -3.22 13.69 -7.33
CA ASP A 33 -4.45 14.43 -7.00
C ASP A 33 -5.62 13.52 -6.63
N ARG A 34 -5.89 12.48 -7.44
CA ARG A 34 -6.99 11.53 -7.19
C ARG A 34 -6.82 10.81 -5.85
N ILE A 35 -5.63 10.25 -5.62
CA ILE A 35 -5.36 9.49 -4.38
C ILE A 35 -5.27 10.41 -3.16
N ARG A 36 -4.74 11.64 -3.31
CA ARG A 36 -4.68 12.64 -2.24
C ARG A 36 -6.07 13.05 -1.77
N GLN A 37 -7.01 13.25 -2.69
CA GLN A 37 -8.40 13.56 -2.33
C GLN A 37 -9.05 12.44 -1.52
N VAL A 38 -8.82 11.18 -1.89
CA VAL A 38 -9.32 10.01 -1.13
C VAL A 38 -8.66 9.95 0.25
N ALA A 39 -7.34 10.08 0.33
CA ALA A 39 -6.61 10.03 1.60
C ALA A 39 -7.02 11.14 2.57
N LEU A 40 -7.33 12.34 2.07
CA LEU A 40 -7.85 13.45 2.87
C LEU A 40 -9.25 13.13 3.43
N ARG A 41 -10.14 12.57 2.61
CA ARG A 41 -11.51 12.22 3.04
C ARG A 41 -11.53 11.10 4.08
N LEU A 42 -10.53 10.22 4.06
CA LEU A 42 -10.40 9.10 4.98
C LEU A 42 -9.46 9.38 6.16
N ASP A 43 -8.89 10.59 6.25
CA ASP A 43 -7.90 10.99 7.26
C ASP A 43 -6.67 10.04 7.36
N LEU A 44 -6.09 9.70 6.20
CA LEU A 44 -5.00 8.71 6.09
C LEU A 44 -3.61 9.31 5.86
N LEU A 45 -3.46 10.63 5.84
CA LEU A 45 -2.17 11.28 5.53
C LEU A 45 -1.12 11.14 6.64
N LYS A 46 -1.53 10.75 7.85
CA LYS A 46 -0.65 10.58 9.02
C LYS A 46 -0.84 9.18 9.62
N PRO A 47 -0.34 8.13 8.99
CA PRO A 47 -0.54 6.75 9.45
C PRO A 47 0.17 6.43 10.77
N ALA A 48 1.20 7.20 11.13
CA ALA A 48 1.93 7.10 12.40
C ALA A 48 2.53 8.47 12.79
N PRO A 49 2.92 8.69 14.06
CA PRO A 49 3.62 9.91 14.48
C PRO A 49 4.96 10.14 13.78
N PHE A 50 5.61 9.06 13.32
CA PHE A 50 6.87 9.09 12.58
C PHE A 50 6.81 8.17 11.37
N VAL A 51 7.24 8.66 10.21
CA VAL A 51 7.18 7.92 8.93
C VAL A 51 8.52 8.01 8.20
N PHE A 52 9.08 6.85 7.85
CA PHE A 52 10.20 6.75 6.92
C PHE A 52 9.67 6.47 5.51
N THR A 53 10.10 7.24 4.52
CA THR A 53 9.83 6.96 3.10
C THR A 53 11.13 6.57 2.41
N VAL A 54 11.21 5.32 1.93
CA VAL A 54 12.44 4.76 1.32
C VAL A 54 12.24 4.58 -0.18
N ALA A 55 12.95 5.39 -0.97
CA ALA A 55 13.00 5.27 -2.43
C ALA A 55 14.36 4.73 -2.89
N GLY A 56 14.44 4.27 -4.15
CA GLY A 56 15.68 3.78 -4.76
C GLY A 56 15.44 2.63 -5.74
N THR A 57 16.43 2.33 -6.59
CA THR A 57 16.33 1.23 -7.56
C THR A 57 16.38 -0.13 -6.85
N ASN A 58 17.39 -0.33 -6.00
CA ASN A 58 17.64 -1.57 -5.28
C ASN A 58 17.67 -1.34 -3.75
N GLY A 59 17.55 -2.41 -2.97
CA GLY A 59 17.76 -2.37 -1.51
C GLY A 59 16.62 -1.77 -0.68
N LYS A 60 15.53 -1.29 -1.28
CA LYS A 60 14.38 -0.71 -0.54
C LYS A 60 13.82 -1.68 0.50
N GLY A 61 13.54 -2.93 0.08
CA GLY A 61 12.96 -3.95 0.96
C GLY A 61 13.90 -4.32 2.11
N THR A 62 15.19 -4.53 1.84
CA THR A 62 16.18 -4.85 2.86
C THR A 62 16.41 -3.69 3.82
N THR A 63 16.46 -2.45 3.33
CA THR A 63 16.54 -1.25 4.18
C THR A 63 15.33 -1.11 5.09
N CYS A 64 14.10 -1.25 4.56
CA CYS A 64 12.88 -1.22 5.37
C CYS A 64 12.87 -2.34 6.41
N ARG A 65 13.30 -3.56 6.05
CA ARG A 65 13.37 -4.69 6.99
C ARG A 65 14.40 -4.48 8.10
N THR A 66 15.53 -3.86 7.79
CA THR A 66 16.52 -3.47 8.80
C THR A 66 15.96 -2.45 9.77
N LEU A 67 15.31 -1.39 9.27
CA LEU A 67 14.64 -0.39 10.11
C LEU A 67 13.57 -1.02 11.00
N GLU A 68 12.71 -1.87 10.42
CA GLU A 68 11.67 -2.59 11.15
C GLU A 68 12.25 -3.43 12.29
N THR A 69 13.25 -4.25 12.00
CA THR A 69 13.87 -5.14 13.00
C THR A 69 14.49 -4.34 14.15
N LEU A 70 15.24 -3.28 13.83
CA LEU A 70 15.89 -2.43 14.84
C LEU A 70 14.87 -1.67 15.70
N LEU A 71 13.81 -1.12 15.09
CA LEU A 71 12.80 -0.36 15.80
C LEU A 71 11.91 -1.25 16.68
N ILE A 72 11.55 -2.44 16.20
CA ILE A 72 10.85 -3.44 17.03
C ILE A 72 11.74 -3.85 18.21
N ALA A 73 13.03 -4.12 17.98
CA ALA A 73 13.97 -4.45 19.06
C ALA A 73 14.14 -3.31 20.07
N ALA A 74 14.01 -2.06 19.63
CA ALA A 74 14.00 -0.88 20.49
C ALA A 74 12.65 -0.62 21.19
N GLY A 75 11.65 -1.49 21.05
CA GLY A 75 10.37 -1.41 21.75
C GLY A 75 9.28 -0.59 21.04
N TYR A 76 9.48 -0.20 19.79
CA TYR A 76 8.47 0.53 19.02
C TYR A 76 7.45 -0.40 18.36
N ARG A 77 6.23 0.11 18.17
CA ARG A 77 5.24 -0.51 17.29
C ARG A 77 5.48 -0.04 15.86
N VAL A 78 5.75 -0.97 14.94
CA VAL A 78 6.16 -0.66 13.57
C VAL A 78 5.20 -1.30 12.57
N GLY A 79 4.85 -0.56 11.52
CA GLY A 79 4.21 -1.07 10.32
C GLY A 79 5.09 -0.82 9.09
N VAL A 80 5.12 -1.77 8.16
CA VAL A 80 5.92 -1.69 6.93
C VAL A 80 5.03 -1.93 5.73
N TYR A 81 5.12 -1.05 4.73
CA TYR A 81 4.54 -1.25 3.41
C TYR A 81 5.68 -1.59 2.42
N SER A 82 5.56 -2.72 1.72
CA SER A 82 6.54 -3.20 0.74
C SER A 82 5.84 -3.71 -0.53
N SER A 83 6.54 -3.61 -1.66
CA SER A 83 6.06 -4.05 -2.97
C SER A 83 7.23 -4.34 -3.92
N PRO A 84 7.12 -5.31 -4.85
CA PRO A 84 6.02 -6.28 -5.00
C PRO A 84 6.05 -7.35 -3.88
N HIS A 85 5.09 -8.28 -3.90
CA HIS A 85 5.06 -9.44 -3.02
C HIS A 85 5.65 -10.69 -3.72
N LEU A 86 6.16 -11.62 -2.92
CA LEU A 86 6.43 -12.99 -3.34
C LEU A 86 5.29 -13.88 -2.81
N VAL A 87 5.00 -14.99 -3.49
CA VAL A 87 3.98 -15.99 -3.11
C VAL A 87 4.68 -17.25 -2.61
#